data_AF-A0A5B0FBH1-F1
#
_entry.id   AF-A0A5B0FBH1-F1
#
_cell.length_a   1.000
_cell.length_b   1.000
_cell.length_c   1.000
_cell.angle_alpha   90.00
_cell.angle_beta   90.00
_cell.angle_gamma   90.00
#
_symmetry.space_group_name_H-M   'P 1'
#
loop_
_entity.id
_entity.type
_entity.pdbx_description
1 polymer ?
#
loop_
_entity_poly.entity_id
_entity_poly.type
_entity_poly.pdbx_seq_one_letter_code
_entity_poly.pdbx_strand_id
1 'polypeptide(L)' 'MEYELCIREAEISDATALIAFLDCVGQETDFTSLDENGIMMTASEMALFIEKQAASENQITLLALL' A
#
# COMPACT_ATOMS: atom_id res chain seq x y z
N MET A 1 24.64 1.57 11.18
CA MET A 1 23.66 2.42 10.48
C MET A 1 22.39 2.30 11.28
N GLU A 2 21.90 3.41 11.81
CA GLU A 2 20.70 3.45 12.66
C GLU A 2 19.54 3.92 11.79
N TYR A 3 18.40 3.25 11.85
CA TYR A 3 17.18 3.62 11.11
C TYR A 3 16.00 3.60 12.06
N GLU A 4 15.03 4.48 11.78
CA GLU A 4 13.75 4.50 12.47
C GLU A 4 12.75 3.71 11.63
N LEU A 5 12.12 2.70 12.24
CA LEU A 5 11.14 1.84 11.58
C LEU A 5 9.81 1.97 12.31
N CYS A 6 8.78 2.37 11.58
CA CYS A 6 7.41 2.42 12.06
C CYS A 6 6.57 1.35 11.35
N ILE A 7 5.94 0.46 12.11
CA ILE A 7 4.97 -0.51 11.59
C ILE A 7 3.61 -0.17 12.18
N ARG A 8 2.63 0.10 11.31
CA ARG A 8 1.26 0.44 11.70
C ARG A 8 0.25 0.03 10.63
N GLU A 9 -1.03 0.06 10.98
CA GLU A 9 -2.12 -0.05 10.02
C GLU A 9 -2.09 1.13 9.03
N ALA A 10 -2.49 0.87 7.79
CA ALA A 10 -2.64 1.89 6.77
C ALA A 10 -3.81 2.81 7.12
N GLU A 11 -3.62 4.11 6.91
CA GLU A 11 -4.63 5.14 7.05
C GLU A 11 -4.99 5.71 5.67
N ILE A 12 -6.16 6.32 5.53
CA ILE A 12 -6.61 6.91 4.25
C ILE A 12 -5.62 7.96 3.68
N SER A 13 -4.85 8.60 4.56
CA SER A 13 -3.79 9.55 4.23
C SER A 13 -2.60 8.90 3.50
N ASP A 14 -2.41 7.58 3.65
CA ASP A 14 -1.33 6.83 3.01
C ASP A 14 -1.64 6.45 1.56
N ALA A 15 -2.87 6.65 1.08
CA ALA A 15 -3.33 6.16 -0.22
C ALA A 15 -2.38 6.48 -1.38
N THR A 16 -1.94 7.73 -1.50
CA THR A 16 -1.01 8.15 -2.56
C THR A 16 0.37 7.51 -2.40
N ALA A 17 0.89 7.41 -1.18
CA ALA A 17 2.20 6.82 -0.92
C ALA A 17 2.19 5.30 -1.16
N LEU A 18 1.10 4.62 -0.79
CA LEU A 18 0.91 3.20 -1.03
C LEU A 18 0.80 2.88 -2.53
N ILE A 19 0.09 3.68 -3.31
CA ILE A 19 0.06 3.54 -4.77
C ILE A 19 1.47 3.67 -5.34
N ALA A 20 2.19 4.74 -5.00
CA ALA A 20 3.54 4.97 -5.50
C ALA A 20 4.51 3.82 -5.13
N PHE A 21 4.36 3.27 -3.93
CA PHE A 21 5.13 2.11 -3.50
C PHE A 21 4.78 0.85 -4.31
N LEU A 22 3.50 0.52 -4.47
CA LEU A 22 3.07 -0.67 -5.21
C LEU A 22 3.42 -0.58 -6.70
N ASP A 23 3.32 0.61 -7.30
CA ASP A 23 3.73 0.85 -8.68
C ASP A 23 5.24 0.65 -8.84
N CYS A 24 6.05 1.07 -7.86
CA CYS A 24 7.49 0.80 -7.87
C CYS A 24 7.77 -0.71 -7.78
N VAL A 25 7.13 -1.41 -6.83
CA VAL A 25 7.31 -2.86 -6.65
C VAL A 25 6.94 -3.65 -7.90
N GLY A 26 5.90 -3.24 -8.64
CA GLY A 26 5.51 -3.87 -9.90
C GLY A 26 6.59 -3.82 -11.00
N GLN A 27 7.55 -2.89 -10.89
CA GLN A 27 8.69 -2.79 -11.81
C GLN A 27 9.91 -3.61 -11.38
N GLU A 28 9.95 -4.09 -10.12
CA GLU A 28 11.13 -4.73 -9.56
C GLU A 28 11.26 -6.19 -9.96
N THR A 29 10.14 -6.93 -9.97
CA THR A 29 10.11 -8.38 -10.23
C THR A 29 8.79 -8.83 -10.85
N ASP A 30 8.79 -9.99 -11.50
CA ASP A 30 7.62 -10.60 -12.15
C ASP A 30 6.96 -11.71 -11.31
N PHE A 31 7.26 -11.78 -10.01
CA PHE A 31 6.74 -12.83 -9.11
C PHE A 31 5.29 -12.63 -8.67
N THR A 32 4.74 -11.43 -8.83
CA THR A 32 3.37 -11.09 -8.42
C THR A 32 2.52 -10.75 -9.63
N SER A 33 1.21 -10.55 -9.43
CA SER A 33 0.33 -10.04 -10.48
C SER A 33 0.45 -8.54 -10.70
N LEU A 34 1.23 -7.82 -9.88
CA LEU A 34 1.60 -6.44 -10.17
C LEU A 34 2.63 -6.47 -11.28
N ASP A 35 2.26 -5.86 -12.41
CA ASP A 35 3.11 -5.75 -13.59
C ASP A 35 3.52 -4.29 -13.82
N GLU A 36 4.06 -4.01 -15.01
CA GLU A 36 4.53 -2.68 -15.40
C GLU A 36 3.44 -1.59 -15.41
N ASN A 37 2.15 -1.96 -15.37
CA ASN A 37 1.04 -1.02 -15.27
C ASN A 37 0.74 -0.61 -13.82
N GLY A 38 1.41 -1.22 -12.84
CA GLY A 38 1.26 -0.92 -11.42
C GLY A 38 -0.06 -1.39 -10.82
N ILE A 39 -0.48 -0.77 -9.73
CA ILE A 39 -1.71 -1.16 -9.02
C ILE A 39 -2.99 -0.70 -9.74
N MET A 40 -2.87 0.24 -10.69
CA MET A 40 -3.99 0.82 -11.46
C MET A 40 -5.16 1.32 -10.61
N MET A 41 -4.85 1.92 -9.46
CA MET A 41 -5.85 2.53 -8.58
C MET A 41 -5.63 4.04 -8.50
N THR A 42 -6.73 4.80 -8.55
CA THR A 42 -6.71 6.22 -8.17
C THR A 42 -6.56 6.37 -6.66
N ALA A 43 -6.11 7.55 -6.21
CA ALA A 43 -5.99 7.84 -4.78
C ALA A 43 -7.33 7.67 -4.03
N SER A 44 -8.45 8.04 -4.65
CA SER A 44 -9.79 7.86 -4.05
C SER A 44 -10.17 6.39 -3.92
N GLU A 45 -9.86 5.56 -4.91
CA GLU A 45 -10.10 4.11 -4.85
C GLU A 45 -9.22 3.44 -3.79
N MET A 46 -7.96 3.85 -3.68
CA MET A 46 -7.06 3.33 -2.65
C MET A 46 -7.48 3.76 -1.25
N ALA A 47 -7.92 5.00 -1.06
CA ALA A 47 -8.47 5.45 0.21
C ALA A 47 -9.71 4.63 0.61
N LEU A 48 -10.61 4.35 -0.33
CA LEU A 48 -11.77 3.49 -0.09
C LEU A 48 -11.37 2.04 0.22
N PHE A 49 -10.33 1.52 -0.42
CA PHE A 49 -9.77 0.20 -0.09
C PHE A 49 -9.23 0.18 1.34
N ILE A 50 -8.42 1.15 1.74
CA ILE A 50 -7.86 1.25 3.09
C ILE A 50 -8.97 1.36 4.14
N GLU A 51 -9.98 2.20 3.89
CA GLU A 51 -11.14 2.34 4.79
C GLU A 51 -11.87 1.00 4.99
N LYS A 52 -12.07 0.22 3.92
CA LYS A 52 -12.69 -1.12 4.00
C LYS A 52 -11.85 -2.11 4.79
N GLN A 53 -10.53 -2.06 4.63
CA GLN A 53 -9.63 -2.94 5.38
C GLN A 53 -9.68 -2.62 6.88
N ALA A 54 -9.66 -1.34 7.25
CA ALA A 54 -9.74 -0.90 8.64
C ALA A 54 -11.12 -1.16 9.30
N ALA A 55 -12.20 -1.11 8.54
CA ALA A 55 -13.55 -1.39 9.03
C ALA A 55 -13.90 -2.89 9.10
N SER A 56 -13.05 -3.76 8.59
CA SER A 56 -13.28 -5.20 8.49
C SER A 56 -12.66 -5.96 9.67
N GLU A 57 -13.40 -6.90 10.26
CA GLU A 57 -12.87 -7.72 11.36
C GLU A 57 -11.95 -8.86 10.89
N ASN A 58 -11.93 -9.16 9.58
CA ASN A 58 -11.17 -10.28 9.01
C ASN A 58 -10.16 -9.87 7.94
N GLN A 59 -9.88 -8.58 7.79
CA GLN A 59 -8.90 -8.04 6.86
C GLN A 59 -8.07 -6.97 7.55
N ILE A 60 -6.83 -6.78 7.09
CA ILE A 60 -5.93 -5.74 7.59
C ILE A 60 -4.90 -5.41 6.51
N THR A 61 -4.46 -4.16 6.48
CA THR A 61 -3.32 -3.71 5.66
C THR A 61 -2.31 -3.06 6.58
N LEU A 62 -1.11 -3.65 6.69
CA LEU A 62 -0.01 -3.13 7.50
C LEU A 62 1.07 -2.52 6.60
N LEU A 63 1.59 -1.38 7.02
CA LEU A 63 2.69 -0.68 6.36
C LEU A 63 3.94 -0.71 7.23
N ALA A 64 5.10 -0.85 6.60
CA ALA A 64 6.41 -0.67 7.21
C ALA A 64 7.05 0.59 6.59
N LEU A 65 7.24 1.61 7.42
CA LEU A 65 7.69 2.93 7.03
C LEU A 65 9.09 3.17 7.58
N LEU A 66 10.00 3.62 6.72
CA LEU A 66 11.41 3.92 6.99
C LEU A 66 11.72 5.39 6.74
#